data_AF-A0A6C7EAV6-F1
#
_entry.id   AF-A0A6C7EAV6-F1
#
_cell.length_a   1.000
_cell.length_b   1.000
_cell.length_c   1.000
_cell.angle_alpha   90.00
_cell.angle_beta   90.00
_cell.angle_gamma   90.00
#
_symmetry.space_group_name_H-M   'P 1'
#
loop_
_entity.id
_entity.type
_entity.pdbx_description
1 polymer ?
#
loop_
_entity_poly.entity_id
_entity_poly.type
_entity_poly.pdbx_seq_one_letter_code
_entity_poly.pdbx_strand_id
1 'polypeptide(L)'
;MKGLRAHARAAHIRREKNTMTTMLMEQLRSGDVIEVKTVASHDDVITVLVLLATDDFVILDPCDDSTPFVVRADELIEYRKFDVADVLGIS
;
A
#
# COMPACT_ATOMS: atom_id res chain seq x y z
N MET A 1 -44.92 27.32 16.87
CA MET A 1 -44.35 27.03 15.54
C MET A 1 -42.83 26.85 15.68
N LYS A 2 -42.30 25.71 15.20
CA LYS A 2 -40.90 25.38 14.81
C LYS A 2 -39.77 25.91 15.73
N GLY A 3 -38.98 25.11 16.46
CA GLY A 3 -38.48 23.76 16.19
C GLY A 3 -37.32 23.79 15.19
N LEU A 4 -36.07 23.97 15.64
CA LEU A 4 -34.85 23.66 14.87
C LEU A 4 -33.63 23.58 15.82
N ARG A 5 -33.41 22.41 16.45
CA ARG A 5 -32.35 21.42 16.13
C ARG A 5 -30.91 21.94 16.24
N ALA A 6 -30.28 21.62 17.36
CA ALA A 6 -28.85 21.40 17.42
C ALA A 6 -28.48 20.21 16.51
N HIS A 7 -27.51 20.40 15.62
CA HIS A 7 -26.82 19.30 14.95
C HIS A 7 -25.32 19.48 15.14
N ALA A 8 -24.79 18.70 16.09
CA ALA A 8 -23.40 18.33 16.14
C ALA A 8 -23.00 17.60 14.86
N ARG A 9 -21.78 17.85 14.38
CA ARG A 9 -20.86 16.78 13.95
C ARG A 9 -19.45 17.35 13.88
N ALA A 10 -18.71 17.15 14.98
CA ALA A 10 -17.26 17.11 14.91
C ALA A 10 -16.89 16.01 13.91
N ALA A 11 -16.12 16.36 12.88
CA ALA A 11 -15.54 15.40 11.96
C ALA A 11 -14.53 14.55 12.73
N HIS A 12 -15.03 13.46 13.31
CA HIS A 12 -14.22 12.44 13.93
C HIS A 12 -13.57 11.67 12.78
N ILE A 13 -12.42 12.15 12.31
CA ILE A 13 -11.52 11.38 11.47
C ILE A 13 -11.14 10.18 12.31
N ARG A 14 -11.79 9.04 12.06
CA ARG A 14 -11.33 7.76 12.57
C ARG A 14 -9.94 7.58 12.01
N ARG A 15 -8.92 7.70 12.86
CA ARG A 15 -7.64 7.05 12.61
C ARG A 15 -7.95 5.56 12.69
N GLU A 16 -8.44 5.01 11.58
CA GLU A 16 -8.53 3.57 11.42
C GLU A 16 -7.11 3.08 11.63
N LYS A 17 -6.95 2.39 12.75
CA LYS A 17 -5.73 1.67 13.09
C LYS A 17 -5.60 0.68 11.96
N ASN A 18 -4.82 1.04 10.94
CA ASN A 18 -4.52 0.20 9.80
C ASN A 18 -3.68 -0.95 10.36
N THR A 19 -4.37 -1.92 10.97
CA THR A 19 -3.83 -3.21 11.32
C THR A 19 -3.36 -3.76 9.99
N MET A 20 -2.06 -3.63 9.72
CA MET A 20 -1.41 -4.24 8.58
C MET A 20 -1.72 -5.72 8.70
N THR A 21 -2.73 -6.13 7.94
CA THR A 21 -3.11 -7.52 7.84
C THR A 21 -2.01 -8.11 6.98
N THR A 22 -1.01 -8.72 7.61
CA THR A 22 -0.05 -9.60 6.93
C THR A 22 -0.85 -10.76 6.38
N MET A 23 -1.46 -10.55 5.20
CA MET A 23 -2.10 -11.59 4.45
C MET A 23 -0.99 -12.57 4.05
N LEU A 24 -1.16 -13.79 4.53
CA LEU A 24 -0.34 -14.96 4.26
C LEU A 24 0.22 -14.93 2.81
N MET A 25 1.51 -14.64 2.68
CA MET A 25 2.35 -14.60 1.46
C MET A 25 1.59 -14.79 0.15
N GLU A 26 0.91 -13.75 -0.33
CA GLU A 26 0.49 -13.72 -1.72
C GLU A 26 1.75 -13.65 -2.59
N GLN A 27 1.89 -14.54 -3.57
CA GLN A 27 3.08 -14.54 -4.41
C GLN A 27 3.08 -13.31 -5.31
N LEU A 28 4.09 -12.45 -5.17
CA LEU A 28 4.27 -11.30 -6.05
C LEU A 28 4.52 -11.73 -7.49
N ARG A 29 3.93 -10.99 -8.41
CA ARG A 29 4.11 -11.16 -9.86
C ARG A 29 4.50 -9.84 -10.49
N SER A 30 5.19 -9.90 -11.63
CA SER A 30 5.37 -8.74 -12.49
C SER A 30 4.01 -8.09 -12.80
N GLY A 31 3.96 -6.77 -12.68
CA GLY A 31 2.75 -5.96 -12.87
C GLY A 31 1.97 -5.69 -11.58
N ASP A 32 2.26 -6.39 -10.47
CA ASP A 32 1.64 -6.07 -9.19
C ASP A 32 2.04 -4.66 -8.74
N VAL A 33 1.10 -3.94 -8.14
CA VAL A 33 1.36 -2.66 -7.49
C VAL A 33 1.29 -2.88 -5.99
N ILE A 34 2.35 -2.46 -5.29
CA ILE A 34 2.48 -2.69 -3.85
C ILE A 34 2.89 -1.40 -3.12
N GLU A 35 2.51 -1.31 -1.86
CA GLU A 35 3.01 -0.31 -0.92
C GLU A 35 4.09 -0.95 -0.04
N VAL A 36 5.25 -0.30 0.05
CA VAL A 36 6.39 -0.75 0.87
C VAL A 36 6.81 0.36 1.82
N LYS A 37 7.29 -0.01 3.01
CA LYS A 37 7.94 0.95 3.92
C LYS A 37 9.40 1.11 3.56
N THR A 38 9.87 2.35 3.52
CA THR A 38 11.29 2.63 3.34
C THR A 38 12.02 2.59 4.67
N VAL A 39 13.29 2.18 4.66
CA VAL A 39 14.16 2.23 5.85
C VAL A 39 14.59 3.65 6.22
N ALA A 40 14.39 4.62 5.32
CA ALA A 40 14.84 6.00 5.48
C ALA A 40 14.02 6.74 6.54
N SER A 41 12.74 6.41 6.71
CA SER A 41 11.92 6.92 7.80
C SER A 41 10.82 5.91 8.14
N HIS A 42 10.56 5.72 9.44
CA HIS A 42 9.59 4.73 9.93
C HIS A 42 8.14 4.98 9.47
N ASP A 43 7.84 6.18 8.95
CA ASP A 43 6.51 6.59 8.53
C ASP A 43 6.39 6.80 7.00
N ASP A 44 7.49 6.68 6.24
CA ASP A 44 7.45 6.86 4.78
C ASP A 44 7.15 5.53 4.08
N VAL A 45 5.92 5.47 3.54
CA VAL A 45 5.47 4.44 2.60
C VAL A 45 5.57 4.97 1.18
N ILE A 46 6.03 4.12 0.26
CA ILE A 46 6.04 4.40 -1.17
C ILE A 46 5.24 3.34 -1.91
N THR A 47 4.54 3.76 -2.96
CA THR A 47 3.91 2.84 -3.90
C THR A 47 4.90 2.51 -5.01
N VAL A 48 5.03 1.23 -5.33
CA VAL A 48 5.97 0.74 -6.35
C VAL A 48 5.27 -0.27 -7.28
N LEU A 49 5.70 -0.29 -8.53
CA LEU A 49 5.38 -1.31 -9.52
C LEU A 49 6.40 -2.45 -9.44
N VAL A 50 5.94 -3.68 -9.38
CA VAL A 50 6.79 -4.88 -9.49
C VAL A 50 7.13 -5.09 -10.96
N LEU A 51 8.38 -4.85 -11.36
CA LEU A 51 8.84 -5.10 -12.72
C LEU A 51 9.16 -6.58 -12.95
N LEU A 52 9.81 -7.21 -11.98
CA LEU A 52 10.17 -8.62 -12.00
C LEU A 52 10.09 -9.21 -10.60
N ALA A 53 9.51 -10.40 -10.47
CA ALA A 53 9.53 -11.19 -9.25
C ALA A 53 10.07 -12.59 -9.55
N THR A 54 11.17 -12.95 -8.88
CA THR A 54 11.73 -14.30 -8.86
C THR A 54 11.72 -14.82 -7.42
N ASP A 55 12.11 -16.08 -7.23
CA ASP A 55 12.23 -16.66 -5.88
C ASP A 55 13.31 -15.98 -5.03
N ASP A 56 14.31 -15.36 -5.67
CA ASP A 56 15.46 -14.74 -5.00
C ASP A 56 15.33 -13.22 -4.88
N PHE A 57 14.79 -12.55 -5.91
CA PHE A 57 14.82 -11.09 -6.03
C PHE A 57 13.52 -10.51 -6.59
N VAL A 58 13.24 -9.28 -6.19
CA VAL A 58 12.17 -8.45 -6.74
C VAL A 58 12.76 -7.13 -7.23
N ILE A 59 12.39 -6.73 -8.45
CA ILE A 59 12.72 -5.41 -9.02
C ILE A 59 11.51 -4.51 -8.86
N LEU A 60 11.70 -3.38 -8.18
CA LEU A 60 10.67 -2.43 -7.83
C LEU A 60 10.95 -1.08 -8.49
N ASP A 61 9.91 -0.50 -9.08
CA ASP A 61 9.94 0.83 -9.69
C ASP A 61 8.98 1.77 -8.94
N PRO A 62 9.48 2.84 -8.28
CA PRO A 62 8.65 3.83 -7.60
C PRO A 62 7.87 4.76 -8.54
N CYS A 63 8.08 4.68 -9.86
CA CYS A 63 7.35 5.46 -10.86
C CYS A 63 7.41 6.99 -10.63
N ASP A 64 8.50 7.48 -10.04
CA ASP A 64 8.74 8.89 -9.71
C ASP A 64 9.99 9.47 -10.42
N ASP A 65 10.30 8.92 -11.60
CA ASP A 65 11.51 9.18 -12.40
C ASP A 65 12.84 8.75 -11.73
N SER A 66 12.81 8.19 -10.52
CA SER A 66 14.00 7.60 -9.91
C SER A 66 14.34 6.22 -10.49
N THR A 67 15.58 5.77 -10.26
CA THR A 67 16.05 4.48 -10.79
C THR A 67 15.37 3.33 -10.04
N PRO A 68 14.84 2.32 -10.77
CA PRO A 68 14.34 1.09 -10.15
C PRO A 68 15.40 0.41 -9.29
N PHE A 69 14.97 -0.26 -8.22
CA PHE A 69 15.86 -0.90 -7.26
C PHE A 69 15.51 -2.38 -7.05
N VAL A 70 16.51 -3.13 -6.59
CA VAL A 70 16.41 -4.58 -6.40
C VAL A 70 16.40 -4.87 -4.90
N VAL A 71 15.47 -5.71 -4.45
CA VAL A 71 15.41 -6.24 -3.09
C VAL A 71 15.47 -7.75 -3.13
N ARG A 72 16.01 -8.38 -2.09
CA ARG A 72 15.85 -9.84 -1.95
C ARG A 72 14.42 -10.15 -1.57
N ALA A 73 13.86 -11.21 -2.12
CA ALA A 73 12.49 -11.62 -1.83
C ALA A 73 12.28 -11.90 -0.33
N ASP A 74 13.32 -12.40 0.36
CA ASP A 74 13.30 -12.68 1.80
C ASP A 74 13.38 -11.44 2.70
N GLU A 75 13.84 -10.30 2.16
CA GLU A 75 13.90 -9.01 2.87
C GLU A 75 12.59 -8.21 2.73
N LEU A 76 11.75 -8.53 1.74
CA LEU A 76 10.48 -7.85 1.49
C LEU A 76 9.36 -8.41 2.38
N ILE A 77 9.49 -8.19 3.69
CA ILE A 77 8.64 -8.79 4.72
C ILE A 77 7.36 -7.95 4.97
N GLU A 78 7.42 -6.63 4.78
CA GLU A 78 6.30 -5.71 5.02
C GLU A 78 5.87 -5.00 3.73
N TYR A 79 4.87 -5.55 3.05
CA TYR A 79 4.21 -4.89 1.93
C TYR A 79 2.70 -5.11 1.94
N ARG A 80 1.98 -4.21 1.26
CA ARG A 80 0.56 -4.38 0.93
C ARG A 80 0.40 -4.40 -0.57
N LYS A 81 -0.22 -5.44 -1.11
CA LYS A 81 -0.61 -5.49 -2.53
C LYS A 81 -1.95 -4.79 -2.76
N PHE A 82 -2.05 -4.05 -3.85
CA PHE A 82 -3.30 -3.49 -4.31
C PHE A 82 -3.99 -4.47 -5.26
N ASP A 83 -5.28 -4.75 -5.02
CA ASP A 83 -6.10 -5.48 -5.99
C ASP A 83 -6.46 -4.54 -7.15
N VAL A 84 -6.29 -5.02 -8.38
CA VAL A 84 -6.64 -4.25 -9.59
C VAL A 84 -8.13 -3.88 -9.60
N ALA A 85 -9.00 -4.74 -9.05
CA ALA A 85 -10.42 -4.44 -8.94
C ALA A 85 -10.68 -3.23 -8.02
N ASP A 86 -9.94 -3.13 -6.92
CA ASP A 86 -10.01 -2.01 -5.98
C ASP A 86 -9.46 -0.72 -6.59
N VAL A 87 -8.36 -0.81 -7.36
CA VAL A 87 -7.72 0.35 -7.99
C VAL A 87 -8.57 0.91 -9.15
N LEU A 88 -9.19 0.05 -9.95
CA LEU A 88 -9.99 0.45 -11.10
C LEU A 88 -11.46 0.75 -10.75
N GLY A 89 -11.88 0.50 -9.51
CA GLY A 89 -13.25 0.76 -9.04
C GLY A 89 -14.30 -0.09 -9.76
N ILE A 90 -13.95 -1.32 -10.14
CA ILE A 90 -14.81 -2.24 -10.93
C ILE A 90 -15.40 -3.39 -10.10
N SER A 91 -15.46 -3.23 -8.77
CA SER A 91 -16.02 -4.21 -7.82
C SER A 91 -17.55 -4.17 -7.79
#